data_AF-A0A1Q6L5F8-F1
#
_entry.id   AF-A0A1Q6L5F8-F1
#
_cell.length_a   1.000
_cell.length_b   1.000
_cell.length_c   1.000
_cell.angle_alpha   90.00
_cell.angle_beta   90.00
_cell.angle_gamma   90.00
#
_symmetry.space_group_name_H-M   'P 1'
#
loop_
_entity.id
_entity.type
_entity.pdbx_description
1 polymer ?
#
loop_
_entity_poly.entity_id
_entity_poly.type
_entity_poly.pdbx_seq_one_letter_code
_entity_poly.pdbx_strand_id
1 'polypeptide(L)'
;MIGINFGRGVKKNPKTIFIYIPIKTKRVKAINGQQNMNGKEEKERSENGTVEIIEGISYKRVAVYDIGDTYIKKENKRIPILDDNLDSNNTEQLYNMLLEISPVPVLTEEINGIKKGYFSKKEQKIVLKKSLSQDDKTAVLIHELCHCLYDDFVYKTERNKSEIFVESVAFLVADYFGLDTSCCSFGYITNWANNDIKEFMNLSNKIKETADKFIELIKNNDYKQEKISA
;
A
#
# COMPACT_ATOMS: atom_id res chain seq x y z
N MET A 1 15.84 -21.63 9.70
CA MET A 1 15.65 -20.22 9.27
C MET A 1 16.52 -20.03 8.05
N ILE A 2 15.95 -20.16 6.84
CA ILE A 2 16.70 -20.05 5.59
C ILE A 2 16.84 -18.55 5.31
N GLY A 3 17.89 -17.93 5.85
CA GLY A 3 18.23 -16.55 5.53
C GLY A 3 18.87 -16.53 4.16
N ILE A 4 18.21 -15.90 3.18
CA ILE A 4 18.83 -15.58 1.89
C ILE A 4 20.05 -14.71 2.20
N ASN A 5 21.25 -15.24 1.94
CA ASN A 5 22.49 -14.50 2.17
C ASN A 5 22.74 -13.56 0.98
N PHE A 6 22.44 -12.28 1.18
CA PHE A 6 22.65 -11.22 0.19
C PHE A 6 24.12 -10.77 0.07
N GLY A 7 25.08 -11.52 0.64
CA GLY A 7 26.50 -11.17 0.55
C GLY A 7 26.86 -9.90 1.31
N ARG A 8 26.08 -9.51 2.33
CA ARG A 8 26.29 -8.28 3.10
C ARG A 8 26.42 -8.54 4.60
N GLY A 9 27.13 -7.64 5.27
CA GLY A 9 27.21 -7.54 6.72
C GLY A 9 26.58 -6.26 7.22
N VAL A 10 26.29 -6.19 8.51
CA VAL A 10 25.72 -5.00 9.16
C VAL A 10 26.87 -4.20 9.78
N LYS A 11 26.91 -2.88 9.56
CA LYS A 11 27.93 -1.98 10.12
C LYS A 11 27.90 -2.00 11.65
N LYS A 12 28.96 -1.50 12.30
CA LYS A 12 28.96 -1.31 13.75
C LYS A 12 27.95 -0.20 14.12
N ASN A 13 27.15 -0.43 15.15
CA ASN A 13 26.11 0.50 15.66
C ASN A 13 25.08 0.93 14.61
N PRO A 14 24.40 -0.03 13.94
CA PRO A 14 23.39 0.30 12.94
C PRO A 14 22.12 0.87 13.60
N LYS A 15 21.34 1.66 12.85
CA LYS A 15 20.00 2.01 13.28
C LYS A 15 19.08 0.82 13.02
N THR A 16 18.70 0.11 14.09
CA THR A 16 17.84 -1.06 13.97
C THR A 16 16.39 -0.66 13.73
N ILE A 17 15.83 -1.08 12.60
CA ILE A 17 14.40 -0.99 12.31
C ILE A 17 13.79 -2.37 12.61
N PHE A 18 12.58 -2.39 13.14
CA PHE A 18 11.90 -3.64 13.43
C PHE A 18 10.60 -3.76 12.66
N ILE A 19 10.46 -4.88 11.95
CA ILE A 19 9.25 -5.24 11.23
C ILE A 19 8.56 -6.41 11.94
N TYR A 20 7.24 -6.43 11.90
CA TYR A 20 6.44 -7.55 12.40
C TYR A 20 6.06 -8.45 11.22
N ILE A 21 6.55 -9.69 11.24
CA ILE A 21 6.20 -10.68 10.22
C ILE A 21 5.10 -11.60 10.74
N PRO A 22 4.07 -11.91 9.92
CA PRO A 22 3.07 -12.90 10.29
C PRO A 22 3.67 -14.30 10.27
N ILE A 23 3.39 -15.10 11.29
CA ILE A 23 3.80 -16.50 11.43
C ILE A 23 2.59 -17.34 11.77
N LYS A 24 2.37 -18.40 10.97
CA LYS A 24 1.39 -19.44 11.28
C LYS A 24 1.79 -20.14 12.58
N THR A 25 0.89 -20.14 13.55
CA THR A 25 1.10 -20.79 14.85
C THR A 25 -0.03 -21.74 15.16
N LYS A 26 0.31 -22.84 15.82
CA LYS A 26 -0.64 -23.78 16.39
C LYS A 26 -0.65 -23.58 17.90
N ARG A 27 -1.81 -23.25 18.47
CA ARG A 27 -1.99 -23.25 19.93
C ARG A 27 -2.84 -24.46 20.31
N VAL A 28 -2.33 -25.19 21.29
CA VAL A 28 -2.95 -26.39 21.82
C VAL A 28 -3.67 -25.99 23.11
N LYS A 29 -4.99 -26.12 23.16
CA LYS A 29 -5.79 -25.83 24.34
C LYS A 29 -6.41 -27.13 24.86
N ALA A 30 -6.17 -27.45 26.12
CA ALA A 30 -6.83 -28.56 26.78
C ALA A 30 -8.29 -28.18 27.10
N ILE A 31 -9.24 -29.02 26.70
CA ILE A 31 -10.67 -28.83 26.96
C ILE A 31 -11.20 -30.00 27.80
N ASN A 32 -11.91 -29.70 28.89
CA ASN A 32 -12.64 -30.70 29.68
C ASN A 32 -14.07 -30.91 29.12
N GLY A 33 -14.23 -31.80 28.13
CA GLY A 33 -15.53 -32.21 27.53
C GLY A 33 -16.33 -31.05 26.87
N GLN A 34 -17.35 -31.19 26.01
CA GLN A 34 -17.96 -32.22 25.17
C GLN A 34 -18.11 -31.63 23.73
N GLN A 35 -18.52 -32.42 22.75
CA GLN A 35 -18.65 -32.07 21.32
C GLN A 35 -19.56 -30.84 21.05
N ASN A 36 -19.17 -30.02 20.07
CA ASN A 36 -20.06 -29.06 19.40
C ASN A 36 -20.17 -29.40 17.91
N MET A 37 -21.38 -29.24 17.37
CA MET A 37 -21.85 -29.83 16.11
C MET A 37 -21.60 -29.01 14.84
N ASN A 38 -20.86 -27.90 14.87
CA ASN A 38 -20.68 -27.07 13.67
C ASN A 38 -19.27 -26.48 13.54
N GLY A 39 -18.51 -27.01 12.57
CA GLY A 39 -17.62 -26.23 11.70
C GLY A 39 -16.14 -26.08 12.09
N LYS A 40 -15.28 -26.95 11.52
CA LYS A 40 -13.80 -26.84 11.37
C LYS A 40 -12.92 -26.94 12.63
N GLU A 41 -13.18 -27.87 13.54
CA GLU A 41 -12.22 -28.23 14.60
C GLU A 41 -11.70 -29.67 14.37
N GLU A 42 -10.42 -29.82 14.02
CA GLU A 42 -9.75 -31.13 14.08
C GLU A 42 -9.41 -31.44 15.54
N LYS A 43 -10.10 -32.40 16.13
CA LYS A 43 -9.92 -32.84 17.52
C LYS A 43 -9.01 -34.06 17.53
N GLU A 44 -7.79 -33.90 18.02
CA GLU A 44 -6.91 -35.03 18.32
C GLU A 44 -7.13 -35.51 19.77
N ARG A 45 -7.23 -36.83 19.95
CA ARG A 45 -7.40 -37.46 21.27
C ARG A 45 -6.03 -37.89 21.77
N SER A 46 -5.60 -37.33 22.91
CA SER A 46 -4.40 -37.80 23.63
C SER A 46 -4.80 -38.56 24.91
N GLU A 47 -3.85 -39.27 25.53
CA GLU A 47 -4.06 -40.04 26.77
C GLU A 47 -4.62 -39.20 27.93
N ASN A 48 -4.46 -37.87 27.91
CA ASN A 48 -4.85 -36.95 28.98
C ASN A 48 -6.10 -36.10 28.67
N GLY A 49 -6.84 -36.40 27.59
CA GLY A 49 -8.09 -35.71 27.24
C GLY A 49 -8.16 -35.22 25.79
N THR A 50 -9.29 -34.58 25.45
CA THR A 50 -9.52 -33.95 24.14
C THR A 50 -8.73 -32.65 24.05
N VAL A 51 -8.01 -32.46 22.94
CA VAL A 51 -7.21 -31.26 22.72
C VAL A 51 -7.73 -30.50 21.51
N GLU A 52 -7.90 -29.19 21.66
CA GLU A 52 -8.29 -28.29 20.57
C GLU A 52 -7.02 -27.70 19.95
N ILE A 53 -6.81 -27.92 18.65
CA ILE A 53 -5.76 -27.27 17.88
C ILE A 53 -6.35 -26.02 17.24
N ILE A 54 -6.00 -24.87 17.78
CA ILE A 54 -6.38 -23.57 17.21
C ILE A 54 -5.23 -23.11 16.31
N GLU A 55 -5.46 -23.14 15.00
CA GLU A 55 -4.58 -22.51 14.03
C GLU A 55 -4.82 -21.00 14.00
N GLY A 56 -3.75 -20.21 14.08
CA GLY A 56 -3.85 -18.76 14.09
C GLY A 56 -2.60 -18.09 13.53
N ILE A 57 -2.73 -16.79 13.24
CA ILE A 57 -1.60 -15.94 12.83
C ILE A 57 -1.10 -15.21 14.08
N SER A 58 0.19 -15.37 14.38
CA SER A 58 0.90 -14.54 15.35
C SER A 58 1.89 -13.63 14.62
N TYR A 59 2.44 -12.63 15.29
CA TYR A 59 3.44 -11.75 14.71
C TYR A 59 4.76 -11.88 15.45
N LYS A 60 5.86 -12.00 14.70
CA LYS A 60 7.22 -11.98 15.25
C LYS A 60 7.93 -10.71 14.82
N ARG A 61 8.55 -10.03 15.77
CA ARG A 61 9.42 -8.89 15.53
C ARG A 61 10.76 -9.38 14.95
N VAL A 62 11.15 -8.85 13.80
CA VAL A 62 12.42 -9.13 13.12
C VAL A 62 13.16 -7.82 12.89
N ALA A 63 14.47 -7.82 13.14
CA ALA A 63 15.32 -6.68 12.87
C ALA A 63 15.67 -6.61 11.37
N VAL A 64 15.53 -5.41 10.79
CA VAL A 64 16.01 -5.05 9.46
C VAL A 64 16.88 -3.80 9.57
N TYR A 65 17.74 -3.61 8.58
CA TYR A 65 18.71 -2.52 8.54
C TYR A 65 18.62 -1.85 7.18
N ASP A 66 18.76 -0.52 7.18
CA ASP A 66 18.87 0.25 5.95
C ASP A 66 20.07 -0.21 5.11
N ILE A 67 19.99 -0.10 3.78
CA ILE A 67 21.11 -0.49 2.91
C ILE A 67 22.37 0.32 3.21
N GLY A 68 22.22 1.60 3.57
CA GLY A 68 23.26 2.50 4.06
C GLY A 68 23.91 2.02 5.37
N ASP A 69 23.22 1.22 6.17
CA ASP A 69 23.74 0.62 7.41
C ASP A 69 24.37 -0.77 7.20
N THR A 70 24.49 -1.22 5.96
CA THR A 70 25.12 -2.48 5.60
C THR A 70 26.39 -2.27 4.77
N TYR A 71 27.26 -3.27 4.71
CA TYR A 71 28.46 -3.30 3.87
C TYR A 71 28.53 -4.60 3.06
N ILE A 72 29.21 -4.56 1.92
CA ILE A 72 29.43 -5.72 1.05
C ILE A 72 30.46 -6.66 1.71
N LYS A 73 30.08 -7.90 1.97
CA LYS A 73 31.04 -8.99 2.23
C LYS A 73 31.59 -9.44 0.88
N LYS A 74 32.82 -9.97 0.84
CA LYS A 74 33.64 -10.29 -0.35
C LYS A 74 32.94 -10.92 -1.59
N GLU A 75 31.72 -11.44 -1.47
CA GLU A 75 30.87 -11.87 -2.58
C GLU A 75 30.03 -10.70 -3.10
N ASN A 76 30.41 -10.15 -4.26
CA ASN A 76 29.70 -9.07 -4.95
C ASN A 76 28.34 -9.53 -5.51
N LYS A 77 27.36 -9.81 -4.64
CA LYS A 77 25.96 -9.84 -5.06
C LYS A 77 25.44 -8.40 -5.04
N ARG A 78 25.31 -7.80 -6.22
CA ARG A 78 24.53 -6.56 -6.37
C ARG A 78 23.11 -6.86 -5.88
N ILE A 79 22.63 -6.04 -4.96
CA ILE A 79 21.20 -5.97 -4.66
C ILE A 79 20.56 -5.31 -5.89
N PRO A 80 19.47 -5.86 -6.45
CA PRO A 80 18.63 -5.09 -7.35
C PRO A 80 18.01 -3.97 -6.52
N ILE A 81 18.70 -2.83 -6.47
CA ILE A 81 18.09 -1.57 -6.09
C ILE A 81 17.21 -1.24 -7.31
N LEU A 82 15.92 -0.99 -7.09
CA LEU A 82 15.07 -0.44 -8.16
C LEU A 82 15.77 0.84 -8.63
N ASP A 83 16.13 0.90 -9.92
CA ASP A 83 16.88 2.04 -10.45
C ASP A 83 16.00 3.31 -10.32
N ASP A 84 16.37 4.20 -9.38
CA ASP A 84 15.67 5.48 -9.07
C ASP A 84 15.84 6.56 -10.15
N ASN A 85 16.06 6.19 -11.41
CA ASN A 85 16.22 7.17 -12.49
C ASN A 85 14.89 7.37 -13.21
N LEU A 86 14.12 8.36 -12.74
CA LEU A 86 13.09 8.97 -13.56
C LEU A 86 13.58 10.32 -14.05
N ASP A 87 13.84 10.36 -15.35
CA ASP A 87 14.02 11.60 -16.09
C ASP A 87 12.76 12.46 -15.95
N SER A 88 12.95 13.76 -15.75
CA SER A 88 11.89 14.78 -15.58
C SER A 88 10.87 14.87 -16.74
N ASN A 89 11.07 14.12 -17.83
CA ASN A 89 10.10 13.99 -18.93
C ASN A 89 8.96 12.99 -18.64
N ASN A 90 9.02 12.20 -17.57
CA ASN A 90 8.02 11.15 -17.31
C ASN A 90 6.71 11.64 -16.67
N THR A 91 6.69 12.78 -15.96
CA THR A 91 5.47 13.22 -15.25
C THR A 91 4.34 13.60 -16.21
N GLU A 92 4.64 14.30 -17.31
CA GLU A 92 3.63 14.68 -18.30
C GLU A 92 3.07 13.46 -19.04
N GLN A 93 3.91 12.47 -19.34
CA GLN A 93 3.48 11.19 -19.91
C GLN A 93 2.52 10.48 -18.95
N LEU A 94 2.91 10.34 -17.68
CA LEU A 94 2.06 9.74 -16.66
C LEU A 94 0.72 10.49 -16.54
N TYR A 95 0.74 11.82 -16.51
CA TYR A 95 -0.48 12.63 -16.48
C TYR A 95 -1.41 12.31 -17.65
N ASN A 96 -0.87 12.23 -18.88
CA ASN A 96 -1.66 11.92 -20.06
C ASN A 96 -2.26 10.50 -19.99
N MET A 97 -1.51 9.52 -19.49
CA MET A 97 -2.07 8.19 -19.28
C MET A 97 -3.20 8.18 -18.24
N LEU A 98 -3.04 8.94 -17.15
CA LEU A 98 -4.07 9.08 -16.12
C LEU A 98 -5.36 9.69 -16.68
N LEU A 99 -5.24 10.65 -17.62
CA LEU A 99 -6.40 11.19 -18.34
C LEU A 99 -7.11 10.11 -19.16
N GLU A 100 -6.36 9.24 -19.85
CA GLU A 100 -6.93 8.19 -20.70
C GLU A 100 -7.64 7.08 -19.93
N ILE A 101 -7.10 6.69 -18.78
CA ILE A 101 -7.75 5.67 -17.93
C ILE A 101 -8.90 6.25 -17.09
N SER A 102 -9.04 7.58 -17.07
CA SER A 102 -10.09 8.24 -16.30
C SER A 102 -11.47 7.86 -16.85
N PRO A 103 -12.37 7.28 -16.03
CA PRO A 103 -13.72 6.94 -16.47
C PRO A 103 -14.63 8.18 -16.59
N VAL A 104 -14.15 9.35 -16.15
CA VAL A 104 -14.87 10.61 -16.08
C VAL A 104 -14.03 11.76 -16.67
N PRO A 105 -14.65 12.83 -17.19
CA PRO A 105 -13.91 14.00 -17.65
C PRO A 105 -13.05 14.61 -16.54
N VAL A 106 -11.80 14.92 -16.87
CA VAL A 106 -10.87 15.65 -16.00
C VAL A 106 -10.78 17.08 -16.51
N LEU A 107 -11.11 18.04 -15.66
CA LEU A 107 -11.14 19.47 -15.98
C LEU A 107 -10.14 20.22 -15.14
N THR A 108 -9.62 21.33 -15.68
CA THR A 108 -8.83 22.30 -14.92
C THR A 108 -9.61 23.61 -14.77
N GLU A 109 -9.93 23.98 -13.53
CA GLU A 109 -10.72 25.17 -13.22
C GLU A 109 -10.04 26.01 -12.11
N GLU A 110 -10.49 27.26 -11.93
CA GLU A 110 -10.10 28.04 -10.76
C GLU A 110 -10.84 27.52 -9.53
N ILE A 111 -10.09 27.01 -8.55
CA ILE A 111 -10.63 26.50 -7.28
C ILE A 111 -10.26 27.47 -6.16
N ASN A 112 -11.27 28.04 -5.51
CA ASN A 112 -11.09 28.90 -4.34
C ASN A 112 -10.70 28.10 -3.10
N GLY A 113 -9.80 28.66 -2.30
CA GLY A 113 -9.33 28.07 -1.04
C GLY A 113 -8.14 27.12 -1.19
N ILE A 114 -8.01 26.22 -0.20
CA ILE A 114 -6.82 25.36 0.01
C ILE A 114 -6.91 24.06 -0.83
N LYS A 115 -8.10 23.70 -1.33
CA LYS A 115 -8.29 22.48 -2.12
C LYS A 115 -7.51 22.55 -3.43
N LYS A 116 -6.77 21.48 -3.72
CA LYS A 116 -6.02 21.30 -4.96
C LYS A 116 -6.84 20.62 -6.07
N GLY A 117 -7.81 19.79 -5.71
CA GLY A 117 -8.74 19.13 -6.63
C GLY A 117 -9.94 18.55 -5.91
N TYR A 118 -10.85 17.93 -6.67
CA TYR A 118 -11.91 17.07 -6.15
C TYR A 118 -12.52 16.19 -7.26
N PHE A 119 -12.94 14.98 -6.87
CA PHE A 119 -13.89 14.16 -7.61
C PHE A 119 -15.34 14.48 -7.19
N SER A 120 -16.21 14.71 -8.17
CA SER A 120 -17.65 14.88 -7.95
C SER A 120 -18.42 13.64 -8.37
N LYS A 121 -18.83 12.82 -7.40
CA LYS A 121 -19.69 11.65 -7.66
C LYS A 121 -21.05 12.03 -8.27
N LYS A 122 -21.57 13.23 -7.97
CA LYS A 122 -22.85 13.71 -8.52
C LYS A 122 -22.72 14.12 -9.98
N GLU A 123 -21.65 14.83 -10.33
CA GLU A 123 -21.44 15.37 -11.68
C GLU A 123 -20.62 14.44 -12.56
N GLN A 124 -20.10 13.34 -12.00
CA GLN A 124 -19.24 12.38 -12.68
C GLN A 124 -18.09 13.08 -13.41
N LYS A 125 -17.32 13.88 -12.66
CA LYS A 125 -16.16 14.63 -13.17
C LYS A 125 -15.08 14.79 -12.10
N ILE A 126 -13.83 14.93 -12.53
CA ILE A 126 -12.70 15.34 -11.70
C ILE A 126 -12.34 16.78 -12.07
N VAL A 127 -12.11 17.62 -11.06
CA VAL A 127 -11.67 19.00 -11.26
C VAL A 127 -10.35 19.21 -10.52
N LEU A 128 -9.35 19.70 -11.26
CA LEU A 128 -8.03 20.07 -10.75
C LEU A 128 -7.89 21.59 -10.73
N LYS A 129 -7.18 22.12 -9.73
CA LYS A 129 -6.91 23.55 -9.65
C LYS A 129 -5.93 23.98 -10.75
N LYS A 130 -6.32 24.98 -11.54
CA LYS A 130 -5.58 25.44 -12.72
C LYS A 130 -4.15 25.88 -12.41
N SER A 131 -3.94 26.55 -11.27
CA SER A 131 -2.65 27.11 -10.84
C SER A 131 -1.62 26.10 -10.33
N LEU A 132 -1.95 24.81 -10.30
CA LEU A 132 -1.02 23.75 -9.92
C LEU A 132 0.08 23.54 -10.98
N SER A 133 1.27 23.18 -10.50
CA SER A 133 2.35 22.65 -11.34
C SER A 133 1.93 21.34 -12.01
N GLN A 134 2.66 20.91 -13.04
CA GLN A 134 2.35 19.64 -13.71
C GLN A 134 2.50 18.44 -12.75
N ASP A 135 3.51 18.46 -11.89
CA ASP A 135 3.72 17.42 -10.88
C ASP A 135 2.59 17.41 -9.86
N ASP A 136 2.20 18.59 -9.35
CA ASP A 136 1.05 18.70 -8.43
C ASP A 136 -0.24 18.23 -9.08
N LYS A 137 -0.49 18.56 -10.36
CA LYS A 137 -1.68 18.10 -11.09
C LYS A 137 -1.70 16.59 -11.20
N THR A 138 -0.56 15.98 -11.47
CA THR A 138 -0.42 14.53 -11.60
C THR A 138 -0.68 13.86 -10.26
N ALA A 139 -0.06 14.33 -9.18
CA ALA A 139 -0.26 13.81 -7.83
C ALA A 139 -1.73 13.93 -7.38
N VAL A 140 -2.36 15.09 -7.62
CA VAL A 140 -3.77 15.32 -7.28
C VAL A 140 -4.67 14.45 -8.16
N LEU A 141 -4.37 14.28 -9.44
CA LEU A 141 -5.16 13.43 -10.33
C LEU A 141 -5.13 11.96 -9.89
N ILE A 142 -3.97 11.43 -9.46
CA ILE A 142 -3.88 10.07 -8.90
C ILE A 142 -4.81 9.94 -7.68
N HIS A 143 -4.81 10.92 -6.78
CA HIS A 143 -5.67 10.95 -5.61
C HIS A 143 -7.17 10.95 -6.00
N GLU A 144 -7.59 11.88 -6.85
CA GLU A 144 -9.00 11.97 -7.27
C GLU A 144 -9.47 10.77 -8.10
N LEU A 145 -8.59 10.18 -8.91
CA LEU A 145 -8.88 8.93 -9.61
C LEU A 145 -9.05 7.77 -8.66
N CYS A 146 -8.27 7.71 -7.59
CA CYS A 146 -8.45 6.68 -6.57
C CYS A 146 -9.81 6.82 -5.86
N HIS A 147 -10.25 8.05 -5.56
CA HIS A 147 -11.63 8.30 -5.13
C HIS A 147 -12.67 7.82 -6.15
N CYS A 148 -12.40 8.03 -7.44
CA CYS A 148 -13.33 7.64 -8.50
C CYS A 148 -13.42 6.12 -8.73
N LEU A 149 -12.28 5.42 -8.67
CA LEU A 149 -12.16 4.02 -9.11
C LEU A 149 -12.28 3.01 -7.97
N TYR A 150 -11.80 3.36 -6.77
CA TYR A 150 -11.55 2.37 -5.72
C TYR A 150 -12.10 2.73 -4.35
N ASP A 151 -12.56 3.97 -4.15
CA ASP A 151 -13.14 4.40 -2.88
C ASP A 151 -14.61 3.96 -2.75
N ASP A 152 -14.81 2.92 -1.95
CA ASP A 152 -16.08 2.29 -1.61
C ASP A 152 -16.61 2.73 -0.23
N PHE A 153 -15.93 3.65 0.47
CA PHE A 153 -16.34 4.10 1.79
C PHE A 153 -17.53 5.05 1.72
N VAL A 154 -18.38 5.04 2.75
CA VAL A 154 -19.47 6.01 2.86
C VAL A 154 -18.91 7.32 3.43
N TYR A 155 -18.47 8.21 2.54
CA TYR A 155 -17.76 9.45 2.90
C TYR A 155 -18.44 10.29 4.01
N LYS A 156 -19.78 10.29 4.07
CA LYS A 156 -20.55 11.02 5.12
C LYS A 156 -20.23 10.54 6.54
N THR A 157 -19.94 9.25 6.72
CA THR A 157 -19.70 8.62 8.03
C THR A 157 -18.25 8.17 8.20
N GLU A 158 -17.55 7.91 7.11
CA GLU A 158 -16.23 7.28 7.10
C GLU A 158 -15.17 8.14 6.41
N ARG A 159 -15.39 9.46 6.34
CA ARG A 159 -14.47 10.43 5.71
C ARG A 159 -13.01 10.15 6.02
N ASN A 160 -12.65 10.03 7.30
CA ASN A 160 -11.26 9.84 7.67
C ASN A 160 -10.69 8.51 7.15
N LYS A 161 -11.49 7.43 7.07
CA LYS A 161 -11.05 6.15 6.53
C LYS A 161 -10.84 6.23 5.02
N SER A 162 -11.79 6.86 4.33
CA SER A 162 -11.75 7.14 2.89
C SER A 162 -10.49 7.92 2.52
N GLU A 163 -10.25 9.07 3.15
CA GLU A 163 -9.08 9.92 2.87
C GLU A 163 -7.77 9.18 3.18
N ILE A 164 -7.68 8.49 4.32
CA ILE A 164 -6.48 7.70 4.67
C ILE A 164 -6.20 6.61 3.63
N PHE A 165 -7.25 5.89 3.21
CA PHE A 165 -7.13 4.87 2.18
C PHE A 165 -6.63 5.47 0.87
N VAL A 166 -7.26 6.54 0.40
CA VAL A 166 -6.96 7.18 -0.88
C VAL A 166 -5.58 7.84 -0.87
N GLU A 167 -5.23 8.59 0.17
CA GLU A 167 -3.90 9.19 0.32
C GLU A 167 -2.80 8.12 0.33
N SER A 168 -3.03 6.99 1.01
CA SER A 168 -2.04 5.91 1.08
C SER A 168 -1.88 5.20 -0.26
N VAL A 169 -2.98 4.94 -0.98
CA VAL A 169 -2.92 4.34 -2.33
C VAL A 169 -2.23 5.32 -3.30
N ALA A 170 -2.63 6.59 -3.29
CA ALA A 170 -2.07 7.61 -4.17
C ALA A 170 -0.57 7.79 -3.94
N PHE A 171 -0.12 7.76 -2.69
CA PHE A 171 1.31 7.77 -2.37
C PHE A 171 2.05 6.59 -2.97
N LEU A 172 1.56 5.36 -2.79
CA LEU A 172 2.25 4.16 -3.30
C LEU A 172 2.32 4.17 -4.84
N VAL A 173 1.26 4.63 -5.50
CA VAL A 173 1.23 4.77 -6.97
C VAL A 173 2.20 5.87 -7.41
N ALA A 174 2.18 7.02 -6.75
CA ALA A 174 3.09 8.13 -7.06
C ALA A 174 4.56 7.74 -6.88
N ASP A 175 4.89 7.07 -5.78
CA ASP A 175 6.22 6.54 -5.47
C ASP A 175 6.66 5.50 -6.51
N TYR A 176 5.77 4.60 -6.93
CA TYR A 176 6.07 3.61 -7.98
C TYR A 176 6.47 4.24 -9.31
N PHE A 177 5.83 5.35 -9.69
CA PHE A 177 6.17 6.13 -10.88
C PHE A 177 7.14 7.28 -10.58
N GLY A 178 7.79 7.27 -9.41
CA GLY A 178 8.81 8.21 -8.91
C GLY A 178 8.45 9.69 -9.01
N LEU A 179 7.18 10.02 -8.77
CA LEU A 179 6.77 11.37 -8.43
C LEU A 179 7.32 11.78 -7.06
N ASP A 180 7.60 13.08 -6.88
CA ASP A 180 7.98 13.59 -5.56
C ASP A 180 6.80 13.49 -4.57
N THR A 181 6.92 12.55 -3.63
CA THR A 181 5.93 12.32 -2.58
C THR A 181 6.22 13.08 -1.28
N SER A 182 7.20 13.99 -1.28
CA SER A 182 7.63 14.75 -0.08
C SER A 182 6.51 15.60 0.55
N CYS A 183 5.48 15.96 -0.23
CA CYS A 183 4.33 16.70 0.24
C CYS A 183 3.29 15.85 0.97
N CYS A 184 3.37 14.51 0.90
CA CYS A 184 2.47 13.60 1.61
C CYS A 184 2.82 13.53 3.11
N SER A 185 1.82 13.71 3.97
CA SER A 185 2.00 13.65 5.43
C SER A 185 1.20 12.52 6.04
N PHE A 186 1.88 11.58 6.69
CA PHE A 186 1.29 10.38 7.29
C PHE A 186 0.95 10.52 8.77
N GLY A 187 0.80 11.75 9.27
CA GLY A 187 0.57 12.02 10.71
C GLY A 187 -0.65 11.27 11.30
N TYR A 188 -1.58 10.81 10.47
CA TYR A 188 -2.76 10.05 10.86
C TYR A 188 -2.49 8.57 11.18
N ILE A 189 -1.43 7.97 10.63
CA ILE A 189 -1.16 6.52 10.76
C ILE A 189 -0.97 6.13 12.23
N THR A 190 -0.35 7.00 13.02
CA THR A 190 -0.05 6.78 14.45
C THR A 190 -1.30 6.71 15.32
N ASN A 191 -2.30 7.55 15.05
CA ASN A 191 -3.56 7.56 15.80
C ASN A 191 -4.43 6.32 15.50
N TRP A 192 -4.33 5.77 14.29
CA TRP A 192 -5.09 4.59 13.89
C TRP A 192 -4.52 3.30 14.47
N ALA A 193 -3.20 3.12 14.45
CA ALA A 193 -2.53 1.94 14.99
C ALA A 193 -2.78 1.72 16.49
N ASN A 194 -3.09 2.77 17.25
CA ASN A 194 -3.33 2.70 18.69
C ASN A 194 -4.74 2.21 19.07
N ASN A 195 -5.72 2.30 18.17
CA ASN A 195 -7.13 2.05 18.51
C ASN A 195 -7.62 0.65 18.10
N ASP A 196 -7.31 0.17 16.90
CA ASP A 196 -7.68 -1.19 16.45
C ASP A 196 -6.69 -1.75 15.42
N ILE A 197 -5.77 -2.61 15.89
CA ILE A 197 -4.73 -3.22 15.06
C ILE A 197 -5.35 -4.12 13.96
N LYS A 198 -6.47 -4.80 14.21
CA LYS A 198 -7.07 -5.69 13.21
C LYS A 198 -7.66 -4.88 12.06
N GLU A 199 -8.38 -3.82 12.39
CA GLU A 199 -8.92 -2.90 11.39
C GLU A 199 -7.81 -2.23 10.58
N PHE A 200 -6.74 -1.78 11.26
CA PHE A 200 -5.56 -1.22 10.60
C PHE A 200 -4.91 -2.21 9.62
N MET A 201 -4.74 -3.48 10.01
CA MET A 201 -4.16 -4.51 9.14
C MET A 201 -5.05 -4.82 7.93
N ASN A 202 -6.38 -4.87 8.12
CA ASN A 202 -7.31 -5.05 7.02
C ASN A 202 -7.26 -3.88 6.03
N LEU A 203 -7.24 -2.64 6.53
CA LEU A 203 -7.10 -1.47 5.68
C LEU A 203 -5.75 -1.47 4.95
N SER A 204 -4.66 -1.84 5.64
CA SER A 204 -3.31 -1.92 5.05
C SER A 204 -3.24 -2.91 3.89
N ASN A 205 -3.86 -4.10 4.05
CA ASN A 205 -3.95 -5.07 2.96
C ASN A 205 -4.75 -4.53 1.77
N LYS A 206 -5.89 -3.88 2.05
CA LYS A 206 -6.71 -3.24 1.01
C LYS A 206 -5.96 -2.14 0.27
N ILE A 207 -5.23 -1.28 0.99
CA ILE A 207 -4.37 -0.23 0.39
C ILE A 207 -3.38 -0.87 -0.58
N LYS A 208 -2.66 -1.91 -0.14
CA LYS A 208 -1.66 -2.59 -0.98
C LYS A 208 -2.30 -3.19 -2.24
N GLU A 209 -3.35 -4.00 -2.07
CA GLU A 209 -4.03 -4.64 -3.21
C GLU A 209 -4.60 -3.64 -4.21
N THR A 210 -5.11 -2.50 -3.73
CA THR A 210 -5.62 -1.44 -4.60
C THR A 210 -4.48 -0.72 -5.32
N ALA A 211 -3.39 -0.40 -4.63
CA ALA A 211 -2.23 0.23 -5.25
C ALA A 211 -1.65 -0.66 -6.37
N ASP A 212 -1.49 -1.96 -6.11
CA ASP A 212 -1.04 -2.94 -7.12
C ASP A 212 -1.97 -2.93 -8.35
N LYS A 213 -3.30 -2.96 -8.15
CA LYS A 213 -4.29 -2.89 -9.24
C LYS A 213 -4.24 -1.56 -10.01
N PHE A 214 -4.03 -0.45 -9.32
CA PHE A 214 -3.99 0.86 -9.95
C PHE A 214 -2.71 1.02 -10.79
N ILE A 215 -1.56 0.56 -10.27
CA ILE A 215 -0.30 0.49 -11.03
C ILE A 215 -0.47 -0.39 -12.28
N GLU A 216 -1.07 -1.58 -12.14
CA GLU A 216 -1.33 -2.46 -13.28
C GLU A 216 -2.27 -1.82 -14.32
N LEU A 217 -3.29 -1.09 -13.89
CA LEU A 217 -4.19 -0.37 -14.79
C LEU A 217 -3.44 0.68 -15.62
N ILE A 218 -2.57 1.47 -14.98
CA ILE A 218 -1.75 2.48 -15.64
C ILE A 218 -0.81 1.80 -16.65
N LYS A 219 -0.03 0.78 -16.23
CA LYS A 219 0.92 0.06 -17.09
C LYS A 219 0.26 -0.65 -18.27
N ASN A 220 -0.92 -1.24 -18.08
CA ASN A 220 -1.63 -1.90 -19.18
C ASN A 220 -2.10 -0.91 -20.26
N ASN A 221 -2.19 0.38 -19.94
CA ASN A 221 -2.42 1.42 -20.93
C ASN A 221 -1.14 1.74 -21.73
N ASP A 222 0.03 1.84 -21.06
CA ASP A 222 1.33 2.03 -21.73
C ASP A 222 1.56 0.99 -22.84
N TYR A 223 1.39 -0.29 -22.52
CA TYR A 223 1.60 -1.37 -23.48
C TYR A 223 0.66 -1.30 -24.69
N LYS A 224 -0.52 -0.70 -24.56
CA LYS A 224 -1.41 -0.47 -25.70
C LYS A 224 -0.88 0.66 -26.59
N GLN A 225 -0.32 1.71 -26.01
CA GLN A 225 0.24 2.83 -26.77
C GLN A 225 1.46 2.40 -27.58
N GLU A 226 2.39 1.63 -27.01
CA GLU A 226 3.57 1.12 -27.73
C GLU A 226 3.18 0.24 -28.94
N LYS A 227 2.10 -0.54 -28.84
CA LYS A 227 1.59 -1.38 -29.94
C LYS A 227 0.87 -0.61 -31.04
N ILE A 228 0.34 0.57 -30.76
CA ILE A 228 -0.36 1.41 -31.74
C ILE A 228 0.64 2.31 -32.50
N SER A 229 1.80 2.58 -31.89
CA SER A 229 2.83 3.47 -32.43
C SER A 229 4.00 2.75 -33.13
N ALA A 230 4.01 1.42 -33.16
CA ALA A 230 4.95 0.57 -33.90
C ALA A 230 4.32 0.00 -35.19
#